data_AF-A0A7W0WB07-F1
#
_entry.id   AF-A0A7W0WB07-F1
#
_cell.length_a   1.000
_cell.length_b   1.000
_cell.length_c   1.000
_cell.angle_alpha   90.00
_cell.angle_beta   90.00
_cell.angle_gamma   90.00
#
_symmetry.space_group_name_H-M   'P 1'
#
loop_
_entity.id
_entity.type
_entity.pdbx_description
1 polymer ?
#
loop_
_entity_poly.entity_id
_entity_poly.type
_entity_poly.pdbx_seq_one_letter_code
_entity_poly.pdbx_strand_id
1 'polypeptide(L)' 'MYRSPEDLRTLVEGYLAELAFTPELGGLEDALRYPLESGGKRVRPVIALAVA' A
#
# COMPACT_ATOMS: atom_id res chain seq x y z
N MET A 1 -21.13 6.94 -0.41
CA MET A 1 -20.74 7.28 -1.80
C MET A 1 -19.73 6.24 -2.25
N TYR A 2 -19.96 5.57 -3.38
CA TYR A 2 -19.02 4.58 -3.90
C TYR A 2 -17.75 5.29 -4.39
N ARG A 3 -16.57 4.80 -3.98
CA ARG A 3 -15.27 5.24 -4.50
C ARG A 3 -14.94 4.42 -5.74
N SER A 4 -14.39 5.04 -6.77
CA SER A 4 -13.92 4.29 -7.94
C SER A 4 -12.72 3.40 -7.56
N PRO A 5 -12.41 2.35 -8.33
CA PRO A 5 -11.20 1.57 -8.12
C PRO A 5 -9.92 2.40 -8.12
N GLU A 6 -9.87 3.47 -8.93
CA GLU A 6 -8.72 4.37 -8.98
C GLU A 6 -8.61 5.20 -7.70
N ASP A 7 -9.73 5.72 -7.18
CA ASP A 7 -9.73 6.44 -5.89
C ASP A 7 -9.25 5.54 -4.75
N LEU A 8 -9.72 4.28 -4.73
CA LEU A 8 -9.28 3.29 -3.74
C LEU A 8 -7.80 2.96 -3.89
N ARG A 9 -7.30 2.87 -5.12
CA ARG A 9 -5.88 2.68 -5.40
C ARG A 9 -5.06 3.86 -4.89
N THR A 10 -5.48 5.10 -5.12
CA THR A 10 -4.80 6.30 -4.61
C THR A 10 -4.65 6.27 -3.09
N LEU A 11 -5.68 5.81 -2.36
CA LEU A 11 -5.61 5.66 -0.90
C LEU A 11 -4.57 4.62 -0.48
N VAL A 12 -4.50 3.50 -1.19
CA VAL A 12 -3.50 2.45 -0.93
C VAL A 12 -2.09 2.99 -1.17
N GLU A 13 -1.85 3.66 -2.30
CA GLU A 13 -0.53 4.22 -2.60
C GLU A 13 -0.13 5.28 -1.56
N GLY A 14 -1.05 6.16 -1.15
CA GLY A 14 -0.79 7.14 -0.10
C GLY A 14 -0.40 6.50 1.23
N TYR A 15 -1.14 5.46 1.66
CA TYR A 15 -0.79 4.73 2.89
C TYR A 15 0.57 4.03 2.80
N LEU A 16 0.86 3.39 1.65
CA LEU A 16 2.14 2.69 1.47
C LEU A 16 3.35 3.64 1.45
N ALA A 17 3.18 4.85 0.90
CA ALA A 17 4.24 5.87 0.88
C ALA A 17 4.59 6.37 2.29
N GLU A 18 3.61 6.47 3.17
CA GLU A 18 3.78 6.94 4.55
C GLU A 18 3.98 5.79 5.56
N LEU A 19 4.08 4.54 5.07
CA LEU A 19 4.14 3.37 5.93
C LEU A 19 5.43 3.36 6.77
N ALA A 20 5.27 3.65 8.06
CA ALA A 20 6.34 3.54 9.03
C ALA A 20 6.69 2.06 9.28
N PHE A 21 7.98 1.76 9.15
CA PHE A 21 8.54 0.46 9.45
C PHE A 21 9.02 0.41 10.89
N THR A 22 8.88 -0.76 11.53
CA THR A 22 9.20 -0.90 12.95
C THR A 22 10.69 -1.17 13.14
N PRO A 23 11.31 -0.73 14.27
CA PRO A 23 12.73 -0.93 14.51
C PRO A 23 13.19 -2.39 14.54
N GLU A 24 12.28 -3.32 14.82
CA GLU A 24 12.54 -4.77 14.90
C GLU A 24 12.89 -5.40 13.54
N LEU A 25 12.76 -4.65 12.45
CA LEU A 25 13.22 -5.07 11.12
C LEU A 25 14.74 -5.12 11.00
N GLY A 26 15.49 -4.52 11.93
CA GLY A 26 16.93 -4.72 12.05
C GLY A 26 17.74 -4.35 10.80
N GLY A 27 17.33 -3.30 10.07
CA GLY A 27 18.01 -2.86 8.84
C GLY A 27 17.40 -3.40 7.54
N LEU A 28 16.31 -4.17 7.61
CA LEU A 28 15.62 -4.73 6.44
C LEU A 28 14.63 -3.76 5.76
N GLU A 29 14.56 -2.51 6.21
CA GLU A 29 13.60 -1.51 5.74
C GLU A 29 13.70 -1.31 4.24
N ASP A 30 14.89 -1.08 3.69
CA ASP A 30 15.07 -0.81 2.26
C ASP A 30 14.67 -2.02 1.40
N ALA A 31 14.99 -3.23 1.86
CA ALA A 31 14.62 -4.47 1.19
C ALA A 31 13.10 -4.67 1.13
N LEU A 32 12.37 -4.24 2.17
CA LEU A 32 10.91 -4.27 2.21
C LEU A 32 10.27 -3.07 1.49
N ARG A 33 10.96 -1.93 1.41
CA ARG A 33 10.48 -0.73 0.72
C ARG A 33 10.46 -0.95 -0.79
N TYR A 34 11.50 -1.55 -1.34
CA TYR A 34 11.64 -1.82 -2.77
C TYR A 34 10.40 -2.44 -3.43
N PRO A 35 9.84 -3.57 -2.95
CA PRO A 35 8.64 -4.17 -3.56
C PRO A 35 7.38 -3.32 -3.37
N LEU A 36 7.30 -2.47 -2.35
CA LEU A 36 6.17 -1.56 -2.15
C LEU A 36 6.22 -0.40 -3.14
N GLU A 37 7.39 0.21 -3.34
CA GLU A 37 7.60 1.35 -4.25
C GLU A 37 7.62 0.94 -5.72
N SER A 38 7.99 -0.31 -6.02
CA SER A 38 7.93 -0.88 -7.38
C SER A 38 6.50 -0.93 -7.96
N GLY A 39 5.48 -0.66 -7.14
CA GLY A 39 4.11 -0.48 -7.58
C GLY A 39 3.37 -1.77 -7.89
N GLY A 40 2.44 -1.71 -8.84
CA GLY A 40 1.60 -2.82 -9.27
C GLY A 40 0.14 -2.42 -9.40
N LYS A 41 -0.73 -3.39 -9.74
CA LYS A 41 -2.17 -3.14 -9.95
C LYS A 41 -2.98 -2.92 -8.67
N ARG A 42 -2.38 -3.18 -7.50
CA ARG A 42 -3.02 -3.11 -6.17
C ARG A 42 -4.39 -3.81 -6.06
N VAL A 43 -4.60 -4.89 -6.84
CA VAL A 43 -5.90 -5.58 -6.94
C VAL A 43 -6.43 -6.02 -5.57
N ARG A 44 -5.58 -6.69 -4.77
CA ARG A 44 -5.98 -7.21 -3.46
C ARG A 44 -6.42 -6.13 -2.47
N PRO A 45 -5.61 -5.09 -2.17
CA PRO A 45 -6.03 -4.05 -1.24
C PRO A 45 -7.21 -3.20 -1.76
N VAL A 46 -7.34 -2.99 -3.08
CA VAL A 46 -8.51 -2.32 -3.66
C VAL A 46 -9.79 -3.11 -3.42
N ILE A 47 -9.77 -4.43 -3.66
CA ILE A 47 -10.92 -5.30 -3.37
C ILE A 47 -11.26 -5.27 -1.88
N ALA A 48 -10.26 -5.33 -1.00
CA ALA A 48 -10.49 -5.29 0.44
C ALA A 48 -11.18 -3.99 0.89
N LEU A 49 -10.75 -2.82 0.36
CA LEU A 49 -11.38 -1.53 0.67
C LEU A 49 -12.77 -1.35 0.04
N ALA A 50 -13.05 -2.05 -1.06
CA ALA A 50 -14.35 -1.98 -1.73
C ALA A 50 -15.46 -2.73 -0.99
N VAL A 51 -15.11 -3.68 -0.12
CA VAL A 51 -16.05 -4.54 0.62
C VAL A 51 -16.07 -4.29 2.14
N ALA A 52 -15.22 -3.39 2.64
CA ALA A 52 -15.21 -2.95 4.04
C ALA A 52 -16.38 -2.02 4.35
#